data_AF-A0A8J7TIQ4-F1
#
_entry.id   AF-A0A8J7TIQ4-F1
#
_cell.length_a   1.000
_cell.length_b   1.000
_cell.length_c   1.000
_cell.angle_alpha   90.00
_cell.angle_beta   90.00
_cell.angle_gamma   90.00
#
_symmetry.space_group_name_H-M   'P 1'
#
loop_
_entity.id
_entity.type
_entity.pdbx_description
1 polymer ?
#
loop_
_entity_poly.entity_id
_entity_poly.type
_entity_poly.pdbx_seq_one_letter_code
_entity_poly.pdbx_strand_id
1 'polypeptide(L)'
;MDRDQQLRNLRDFLLVYNKMTEICFQRCTSNLNYRTLTMDEERCLDSCAGKLIRSNHRLMGAYLQVMPGIVQRRVSEYETKAKEMAQASEAASLPDPSTPQPVEGTFFPGQGNPDTSTDSAQQSPGL
;
A
#
# COMPACT_ATOMS: atom_id res chain seq x y z
N MET A 1 -7.25 -17.69 14.30
CA MET A 1 -6.35 -16.52 14.37
C MET A 1 -5.05 -16.92 13.71
N ASP A 2 -4.70 -16.24 12.63
CA ASP A 2 -3.49 -16.56 11.84
C ASP A 2 -2.21 -16.33 12.66
N ARG A 3 -1.26 -17.26 12.60
CA ARG A 3 -0.01 -17.20 13.38
C ARG A 3 0.77 -15.91 13.07
N ASP A 4 0.76 -15.49 11.82
CA ASP A 4 1.47 -14.28 11.40
C ASP A 4 0.85 -13.01 11.97
N GLN A 5 -0.47 -13.00 12.24
CA GLN A 5 -1.11 -11.88 12.92
C GLN A 5 -0.66 -11.77 14.38
N GLN A 6 -0.50 -12.90 15.07
CA GLN A 6 0.00 -12.90 16.45
C GLN A 6 1.44 -12.40 16.52
N LEU A 7 2.28 -12.79 15.56
CA LEU A 7 3.66 -12.31 15.46
C LEU A 7 3.73 -10.80 15.18
N ARG A 8 2.86 -10.27 14.31
CA ARG A 8 2.74 -8.83 14.09
C ARG A 8 2.33 -8.09 15.36
N ASN A 9 1.30 -8.56 16.04
CA ASN A 9 0.84 -7.94 17.29
C ASN A 9 1.93 -7.92 18.37
N LEU A 10 2.70 -9.01 18.49
CA LEU A 10 3.82 -9.08 19.43
C LEU A 10 4.93 -8.09 19.04
N ARG A 11 5.29 -8.02 17.75
CA ARG A 11 6.28 -7.06 17.25
C ARG A 11 5.86 -5.63 17.56
N ASP A 12 4.60 -5.29 17.32
CA ASP A 12 4.06 -3.96 17.56
C ASP A 12 4.07 -3.62 19.05
N PHE A 13 3.71 -4.57 19.91
CA PHE A 13 3.84 -4.41 21.36
C PHE A 13 5.28 -4.13 21.78
N LEU A 14 6.24 -4.90 21.28
CA LEU A 14 7.65 -4.74 21.62
C LEU A 14 8.21 -3.39 21.13
N LEU A 15 7.78 -2.92 19.96
CA LEU A 15 8.17 -1.60 19.46
C LEU A 15 7.64 -0.47 20.37
N VAL A 16 6.38 -0.56 20.79
CA VAL A 16 5.79 0.43 21.73
C VAL A 16 6.47 0.36 23.09
N TYR A 17 6.75 -0.85 23.59
CA TYR A 17 7.46 -1.05 24.85
C TYR A 17 8.86 -0.43 24.82
N ASN A 18 9.66 -0.73 23.79
CA ASN A 18 11.01 -0.18 23.64
C ASN A 18 10.98 1.35 23.52
N LYS A 19 9.98 1.90 22.83
CA LYS A 19 9.84 3.35 22.74
C LYS A 19 9.43 3.98 24.07
N MET A 20 8.55 3.31 24.82
CA MET A 20 8.12 3.75 26.14
C MET A 20 9.29 3.81 27.12
N THR A 21 10.12 2.76 27.16
CA THR A 21 11.27 2.69 28.07
C THR A 21 12.28 3.80 27.76
N GLU A 22 12.57 4.06 26.49
CA GLU A 22 13.45 5.16 26.07
C GLU A 22 12.92 6.54 26.54
N ILE A 23 11.64 6.83 26.28
CA ILE A 23 11.03 8.13 26.63
C ILE A 23 11.00 8.33 28.14
N CYS A 24 10.61 7.30 28.90
CA CYS A 24 10.50 7.41 30.35
C CYS A 24 11.88 7.49 31.01
N PHE A 25 12.89 6.81 30.48
CA PHE A 25 14.27 6.99 30.91
C PHE A 25 14.73 8.44 30.68
N GLN A 26 14.65 8.94 29.44
CA GLN A 26 15.09 10.31 29.11
C GLN A 26 14.39 11.42 29.92
N ARG A 27 13.16 11.19 30.39
CA ARG A 27 12.39 12.20 31.15
C ARG A 27 12.47 12.06 32.66
N CYS A 28 12.51 10.83 33.17
CA CYS A 28 12.38 10.58 34.60
C CYS A 28 13.70 10.28 35.28
N THR A 29 14.68 9.65 34.62
CA THR A 29 15.99 9.42 35.23
C THR A 29 16.85 10.65 35.07
N SER A 30 17.02 11.40 36.14
CA SER A 30 17.77 12.65 36.17
C SER A 30 19.01 12.56 37.07
N ASN A 31 19.00 11.64 38.03
CA ASN A 31 20.07 11.43 38.97
C ASN A 31 20.75 10.08 38.74
N LEU A 32 21.99 10.10 38.26
CA LEU A 32 22.79 8.89 37.99
C LEU A 32 23.88 8.66 39.06
N ASN A 33 23.78 9.31 40.22
CA ASN A 33 24.77 9.17 41.29
C ASN A 33 24.67 7.83 42.04
N TYR A 34 23.52 7.14 41.95
CA TYR A 34 23.28 5.86 42.61
C TYR A 34 22.76 4.83 41.61
N ARG A 35 22.99 3.54 41.91
CA ARG A 35 22.52 2.44 41.07
C ARG A 35 21.00 2.21 41.17
N THR A 36 20.39 2.66 42.25
CA THR A 36 18.95 2.51 42.53
C THR A 36 18.20 3.79 42.19
N LEU A 37 16.98 3.64 41.69
CA LEU A 37 16.08 4.76 41.46
C LEU A 37 15.69 5.43 42.78
N THR A 38 15.51 6.75 42.74
CA THR A 38 14.96 7.52 43.86
C THR A 38 13.42 7.47 43.84
N MET A 39 12.77 7.72 44.99
CA MET A 39 11.30 7.68 45.09
C MET A 39 10.59 8.63 44.12
N ASP A 40 11.19 9.78 43.82
CA ASP A 40 10.64 10.75 42.88
C ASP A 40 10.72 10.23 41.43
N GLU A 41 11.81 9.56 41.08
CA GLU A 41 11.98 8.95 39.75
C GLU A 41 11.04 7.76 39.57
N GLU A 42 10.86 6.91 40.59
CA GLU A 42 9.86 5.83 40.58
C GLU A 42 8.45 6.36 40.34
N ARG A 43 8.03 7.39 41.09
CA ARG A 43 6.72 8.04 40.91
C ARG A 43 6.58 8.67 39.52
N CYS A 44 7.67 9.24 38.98
CA CYS A 44 7.70 9.76 37.63
C CYS A 44 7.51 8.66 36.58
N LEU A 45 8.20 7.52 36.73
CA LEU A 45 8.12 6.38 35.81
C LEU A 45 6.70 5.81 35.75
N ASP A 46 6.04 5.61 36.90
CA ASP A 46 4.64 5.14 36.96
C ASP A 46 3.69 6.12 36.23
N SER A 47 3.89 7.41 36.48
CA SER A 47 3.11 8.46 35.82
C SER A 47 3.41 8.53 34.31
N CYS A 48 4.65 8.31 33.90
CA CYS A 48 5.09 8.33 32.51
C CYS A 48 4.48 7.16 31.72
N ALA A 49 4.64 5.94 32.22
CA ALA A 49 4.07 4.74 31.61
C ALA A 49 2.55 4.86 31.50
N GLY A 50 1.87 5.25 32.59
CA GLY A 50 0.43 5.45 32.58
C GLY A 50 -0.04 6.50 31.56
N LYS A 51 0.67 7.64 31.45
CA LYS A 51 0.36 8.66 30.44
C LYS A 51 0.58 8.13 29.03
N LEU A 52 1.71 7.47 28.77
CA LEU A 52 2.06 7.00 27.44
C LEU A 52 1.10 5.93 26.94
N ILE A 53 0.69 4.99 27.79
CA ILE A 53 -0.32 3.98 27.46
C ILE A 53 -1.65 4.65 27.09
N ARG A 54 -2.16 5.57 27.91
CA ARG A 54 -3.41 6.28 27.62
C ARG A 54 -3.33 7.11 26.33
N SER A 55 -2.21 7.80 26.13
CA SER A 55 -1.96 8.58 24.92
C SER A 55 -1.85 7.69 23.68
N ASN A 56 -1.18 6.55 23.76
CA ASN A 56 -1.04 5.59 22.68
C ASN A 56 -2.40 5.02 22.26
N HIS A 57 -3.23 4.62 23.23
CA HIS A 57 -4.59 4.15 22.95
C HIS A 57 -5.48 5.24 22.33
N ARG A 58 -5.40 6.48 22.81
CA ARG A 58 -6.16 7.60 22.24
C ARG A 58 -5.72 7.93 20.81
N LEU A 59 -4.41 7.87 20.54
CA LEU A 59 -3.87 8.07 19.21
C LEU A 59 -4.28 6.94 18.26
N MET A 60 -4.24 5.68 18.71
CA MET A 60 -4.74 4.56 17.90
C MET A 60 -6.24 4.67 17.63
N GLY A 61 -7.04 5.10 18.61
CA GLY A 61 -8.47 5.36 18.39
C GLY A 61 -8.72 6.39 17.31
N ALA A 62 -8.04 7.54 17.36
CA ALA A 62 -8.14 8.58 16.34
C ALA A 62 -7.62 8.10 14.97
N TYR A 63 -6.52 7.34 14.95
CA TYR A 63 -5.96 6.77 13.73
C TYR A 63 -6.96 5.87 13.02
N LEU A 64 -7.64 4.98 13.75
CA LEU A 64 -8.67 4.10 13.18
C LEU A 64 -9.87 4.87 12.62
N GLN A 65 -10.20 6.05 13.16
CA GLN A 65 -11.26 6.91 12.62
C GLN A 65 -10.84 7.64 11.34
N VAL A 66 -9.58 8.08 11.26
CA VAL A 66 -9.12 8.96 10.18
C VAL A 66 -8.51 8.18 9.00
N MET A 67 -7.82 7.07 9.26
CA MET A 67 -7.10 6.31 8.23
C MET A 67 -7.96 5.83 7.06
N PRO A 68 -9.18 5.28 7.27
CA PRO A 68 -10.00 4.82 6.16
C PRO A 68 -10.30 5.92 5.14
N GLY A 69 -10.55 7.15 5.62
CA GLY A 69 -10.78 8.30 4.75
C GLY A 69 -9.52 8.73 3.99
N ILE A 70 -8.34 8.65 4.62
CA ILE A 70 -7.06 8.93 3.96
C ILE A 70 -6.79 7.89 2.85
N VAL A 71 -6.92 6.61 3.17
CA VAL A 71 -6.67 5.51 2.23
C VAL A 71 -7.64 5.58 1.06
N GLN A 72 -8.93 5.86 1.29
CA GLN A 72 -9.92 5.98 0.23
C GLN A 72 -9.56 7.08 -0.78
N ARG A 73 -9.12 8.26 -0.29
CA ARG A 73 -8.68 9.35 -1.18
C ARG A 73 -7.48 8.94 -2.01
N ARG A 74 -6.49 8.28 -1.39
CA ARG A 74 -5.32 7.77 -2.12
C ARG A 74 -5.72 6.81 -3.23
N VAL A 75 -6.60 5.85 -2.95
CA VAL A 75 -7.07 4.90 -3.97
C VAL A 75 -7.76 5.63 -5.13
N SER A 76 -8.64 6.59 -4.85
CA SER A 76 -9.30 7.36 -5.92
C SER A 76 -8.33 8.18 -6.77
N GLU A 77 -7.29 8.78 -6.17
CA GLU A 77 -6.24 9.53 -6.88
C GLU A 77 -5.41 8.61 -7.79
N TYR A 78 -5.16 7.37 -7.37
CA TYR A 78 -4.46 6.38 -8.21
C TYR A 78 -5.34 5.92 -9.37
N GLU A 79 -6.63 5.68 -9.13
CA GLU A 79 -7.57 5.27 -10.18
C GLU A 79 -7.78 6.35 -11.24
N THR A 80 -7.90 7.63 -10.84
CA THR A 80 -8.06 8.73 -11.81
C THR A 80 -6.80 8.90 -12.65
N LYS A 81 -5.61 8.89 -12.03
CA LYS A 81 -4.35 8.97 -12.76
C LYS A 81 -4.12 7.76 -13.68
N ALA A 82 -4.51 6.56 -13.25
CA ALA A 82 -4.44 5.37 -14.08
C ALA A 82 -5.38 5.47 -15.30
N LYS A 83 -6.59 6.00 -15.13
CA LYS A 83 -7.53 6.25 -16.23
C LYS A 83 -7.02 7.33 -17.18
N GLU A 84 -6.45 8.42 -16.66
CA GLU A 84 -5.84 9.49 -17.46
C GLU A 84 -4.63 8.97 -18.27
N MET A 85 -3.79 8.12 -17.67
CA MET A 85 -2.65 7.50 -18.36
C MET A 85 -3.11 6.49 -19.44
N ALA A 86 -4.16 5.71 -19.17
CA ALA A 86 -4.74 4.80 -20.16
C ALA A 86 -5.35 5.58 -21.34
N GLN A 87 -6.12 6.64 -21.07
CA GLN A 87 -6.73 7.49 -22.10
C GLN A 87 -5.68 8.25 -22.93
N ALA A 88 -4.58 8.71 -22.32
CA ALA A 88 -3.48 9.33 -23.04
C ALA A 88 -2.74 8.35 -23.96
N SER A 89 -2.64 7.07 -23.58
CA SER A 89 -2.07 6.03 -24.44
C SER A 89 -2.99 5.64 -25.61
N GLU A 90 -4.31 5.71 -25.41
CA GLU A 90 -5.31 5.40 -26.45
C GLU A 90 -5.46 6.55 -27.45
N ALA A 91 -5.41 7.82 -27.00
CA ALA A 91 -5.40 9.00 -27.86
C ALA A 91 -4.12 9.14 -28.73
N ALA A 92 -3.01 8.52 -28.32
CA ALA A 92 -1.77 8.45 -29.11
C ALA A 92 -1.79 7.35 -30.19
N SER A 93 -2.83 6.52 -30.25
CA SER A 93 -2.96 5.40 -31.21
C SER A 93 -3.93 5.65 -32.37
N LEU A 94 -4.48 6.87 -32.52
CA LEU A 94 -5.32 7.19 -33.68
C LEU A 94 -4.47 7.16 -34.97
N PRO A 95 -4.82 6.31 -35.97
CA PRO A 95 -4.13 6.31 -37.25
C PRO A 95 -4.53 7.56 -38.07
N ASP A 96 -3.52 8.16 -38.69
CA ASP A 96 -3.59 9.34 -39.55
C ASP A 96 -4.57 9.12 -40.73
N PRO A 97 -5.63 9.94 -40.93
CA PRO A 97 -6.66 9.70 -41.93
C PRO A 97 -6.28 10.15 -43.36
N SER A 98 -5.02 10.46 -43.66
CA SER A 98 -4.60 10.88 -45.00
C SER A 98 -3.78 9.82 -45.75
N THR A 99 -4.45 8.77 -46.25
CA THR A 99 -3.90 7.97 -47.37
C THR A 99 -4.97 7.88 -48.46
N PRO A 100 -4.73 8.38 -49.69
CA PRO A 100 -5.71 8.33 -50.78
C PRO A 100 -5.98 6.88 -51.20
N GLN A 101 -7.26 6.50 -51.26
CA GLN A 101 -7.66 5.22 -51.85
C GLN A 101 -7.59 5.29 -53.38
N PRO A 102 -7.00 4.30 -54.09
CA PRO A 102 -7.19 4.15 -55.52
C PRO A 102 -8.49 3.38 -55.82
N VAL A 103 -9.25 3.92 -56.77
CA VAL A 103 -10.54 3.41 -57.24
C VAL A 103 -10.38 2.23 -58.22
N GLU A 104 -11.31 1.27 -58.08
CA GLU A 104 -11.88 0.29 -59.02
C GLU A 104 -11.11 -0.26 -60.24
N GLY A 105 -11.22 -1.59 -60.45
CA GLY A 105 -11.25 -2.14 -61.82
C GLY A 105 -10.93 -3.63 -62.04
N THR A 106 -11.96 -4.48 -61.96
CA THR A 106 -12.26 -5.63 -62.87
C THR A 106 -11.39 -6.91 -63.00
N PHE A 107 -12.07 -8.06 -62.86
CA PHE A 107 -12.08 -9.25 -63.75
C PHE A 107 -11.24 -10.53 -63.42
N PHE A 108 -11.99 -11.55 -62.96
CA PHE A 108 -11.99 -12.99 -63.33
C PHE A 108 -11.66 -14.10 -62.30
N PRO A 109 -12.42 -15.22 -62.32
CA PRO A 109 -12.41 -16.27 -61.30
C PRO A 109 -11.53 -17.48 -61.72
N GLY A 110 -10.93 -18.16 -60.75
CA GLY A 110 -10.18 -19.40 -61.00
C GLY A 110 -9.84 -20.14 -59.70
N GLN A 111 -10.24 -21.41 -59.66
CA GLN A 111 -10.25 -22.35 -58.53
C GLN A 111 -8.87 -22.73 -57.96
N GLY A 112 -8.85 -23.16 -56.70
CA GLY A 112 -7.80 -24.00 -56.10
C GLY A 112 -7.83 -24.06 -54.57
N ASN A 113 -8.59 -25.00 -53.99
CA ASN A 113 -8.53 -25.43 -52.58
C ASN A 113 -7.20 -26.14 -52.26
N PRO A 114 -7.05 -26.76 -51.07
CA PRO A 114 -6.97 -26.27 -49.69
C PRO A 114 -5.62 -26.70 -49.07
N ASP A 115 -5.37 -26.43 -47.77
CA ASP A 115 -4.38 -27.06 -46.85
C ASP A 115 -3.89 -25.95 -45.87
N THR A 116 -3.83 -26.07 -44.54
CA THR A 116 -3.90 -27.18 -43.60
C THR A 116 -4.09 -26.59 -42.19
N SER A 117 -4.96 -27.23 -41.41
CA SER A 117 -5.03 -27.36 -39.95
C SER A 117 -4.17 -26.47 -39.02
N THR A 118 -4.87 -25.83 -38.07
CA THR A 118 -4.72 -26.01 -36.60
C THR A 118 -3.37 -25.66 -35.95
N ASP A 119 -3.37 -24.66 -35.06
CA ASP A 119 -3.02 -24.94 -33.66
C ASP A 119 -3.65 -23.93 -32.70
N SER A 120 -4.41 -24.47 -31.77
CA SER A 120 -4.89 -23.81 -30.56
C SER A 120 -3.84 -24.03 -29.47
N ALA A 121 -3.31 -22.97 -28.88
CA ALA A 121 -2.62 -23.08 -27.59
C ALA A 121 -2.96 -21.90 -26.68
N GLN A 122 -4.08 -22.09 -26.01
CA GLN A 122 -4.41 -21.57 -24.69
C GLN A 122 -3.20 -21.69 -23.74
N GLN A 123 -2.77 -20.61 -23.09
CA GLN A 123 -2.07 -20.73 -21.81
C GLN A 123 -2.53 -19.64 -20.83
N SER A 124 -3.21 -20.12 -19.79
CA SER A 124 -3.73 -19.43 -18.62
C SER A 124 -2.62 -19.08 -17.59
N PRO A 125 -2.93 -18.39 -16.47
CA PRO A 125 -2.03 -17.47 -15.76
C PRO A 125 -1.33 -18.06 -14.52
N GLY A 126 -0.40 -17.30 -13.94
CA GLY A 126 0.08 -17.51 -12.57
C GLY A 126 1.26 -16.61 -12.18
N LEU A 127 1.01 -15.55 -11.39
CA LEU A 127 1.40 -15.41 -9.98
C LEU A 127 0.82 -14.11 -9.40
#